data_AF-A0A2A4MGZ1-F1
#
_entry.id   AF-A0A2A4MGZ1-F1
#
_cell.length_a   1.000
_cell.length_b   1.000
_cell.length_c   1.000
_cell.angle_alpha   90.00
_cell.angle_beta   90.00
_cell.angle_gamma   90.00
#
_symmetry.space_group_name_H-M   'P 1'
#
loop_
_entity.id
_entity.type
_entity.pdbx_description
1 polymer ?
#
loop_
_entity_poly.entity_id
_entity_poly.type
_entity_poly.pdbx_seq_one_letter_code
_entity_poly.pdbx_strand_id
1 'polypeptide(L)'
;MHKSNKPLSLSSVTYGFSLLLLLLACTSQAQTSDPRSAAISADFPYQSKFITVNGHSLHYIDEGNSDGDSFVFLHGNPTSSYLWRNIMHYLKADNRIIAVDNIGFGQSEQPSELDYTFQTHYDYIEKFISQLGLENIILVVHDWGSVLGLNYAMLNQHNVKAVVLMEALIPPAFPMAQKGFMANFRSPESGKKLLIEDNLFIES
;
A
#
# COMPACT_ATOMS: atom_id res chain seq x y z
N MET A 1 61.85 73.63 36.18
CA MET A 1 62.67 73.96 34.99
C MET A 1 62.81 72.69 34.16
N HIS A 2 62.49 72.78 32.85
CA HIS A 2 62.86 71.90 31.72
C HIS A 2 62.69 70.37 31.90
N LYS A 3 61.64 69.71 31.41
CA LYS A 3 61.34 69.28 30.00
C LYS A 3 62.52 68.62 29.26
N SER A 4 62.37 67.32 28.97
CA SER A 4 62.82 66.69 27.71
C SER A 4 62.09 65.35 27.49
N ASN A 5 61.01 65.41 26.72
CA ASN A 5 60.24 64.30 26.16
C ASN A 5 60.39 64.34 24.63
N LYS A 6 60.60 63.18 23.98
CA LYS A 6 60.22 62.75 22.59
C LYS A 6 61.35 61.96 21.86
N PRO A 7 61.06 61.15 20.80
CA PRO A 7 59.77 60.79 20.18
C PRO A 7 59.50 59.28 19.96
N LEU A 8 58.26 59.01 19.50
CA LEU A 8 57.67 57.74 19.00
C LEU A 8 58.17 57.30 17.61
N SER A 9 58.03 55.99 17.30
CA SER A 9 57.59 55.42 15.99
C SER A 9 57.50 53.88 16.10
N LEU A 10 56.34 53.25 16.34
CA LEU A 10 55.35 52.69 15.40
C LEU A 10 55.86 51.68 14.34
N SER A 11 55.49 50.41 14.53
CA SER A 11 55.05 49.45 13.48
C SER A 11 54.25 48.32 14.17
N SER A 12 52.91 48.34 14.12
CA SER A 12 52.04 47.40 13.35
C SER A 12 52.32 45.91 13.65
N VAL A 13 51.38 45.10 14.15
CA VAL A 13 50.22 44.50 13.44
C VAL A 13 49.32 43.83 14.50
N THR A 14 48.14 44.35 14.80
CA THR A 14 46.78 43.96 14.34
C THR A 14 46.09 42.86 15.18
N TYR A 15 45.04 43.29 15.88
CA TYR A 15 43.99 42.47 16.48
C TYR A 15 43.17 41.75 15.39
N GLY A 16 42.96 40.43 15.49
CA GLY A 16 41.84 39.73 14.83
C GLY A 16 40.74 39.45 15.85
N PHE A 17 39.60 40.14 15.81
CA PHE A 17 38.35 39.69 15.15
C PHE A 17 38.03 38.22 15.48
N SER A 18 37.21 37.92 16.50
CA SER A 18 35.74 38.01 16.57
C SER A 18 35.02 37.27 15.43
N LEU A 19 34.10 36.38 15.85
CA LEU A 19 33.06 35.67 15.10
C LEU A 19 33.49 34.57 14.10
N LEU A 20 33.25 33.31 14.49
CA LEU A 20 32.49 32.41 13.61
C LEU A 20 31.60 31.47 14.45
N LEU A 21 30.36 31.92 14.61
CA LEU A 21 29.19 31.10 14.89
C LEU A 21 28.97 30.11 13.72
N LEU A 22 28.28 29.01 14.04
CA LEU A 22 27.48 28.17 13.13
C LEU A 22 28.15 27.03 12.34
N LEU A 23 27.44 25.89 12.40
CA LEU A 23 27.34 24.81 11.41
C LEU A 23 28.33 23.64 11.54
N LEU A 24 28.16 22.87 12.61
CA LEU A 24 28.19 21.40 12.50
C LEU A 24 26.79 20.81 12.76
N ALA A 25 25.78 21.43 12.14
CA ALA A 25 24.71 20.63 11.55
C ALA A 25 25.30 20.08 10.24
N CYS A 26 26.21 19.10 10.35
CA CYS A 26 26.53 18.28 9.18
C CYS A 26 25.29 17.43 8.96
N THR A 27 24.46 17.95 8.07
CA THR A 27 23.33 17.30 7.44
C THR A 27 23.64 15.81 7.27
N SER A 28 23.00 14.98 8.11
CA SER A 28 22.57 13.67 7.64
C SER A 28 21.60 13.94 6.51
N GLN A 29 22.12 14.21 5.32
CA GLN A 29 21.41 13.83 4.12
C GLN A 29 21.32 12.32 4.23
N ALA A 30 20.19 11.84 4.77
CA ALA A 30 19.75 10.51 4.45
C ALA A 30 19.76 10.49 2.91
N GLN A 31 20.77 9.84 2.33
CA GLN A 31 20.70 9.46 0.94
C GLN A 31 19.46 8.59 0.87
N THR A 32 18.34 9.16 0.45
CA THR A 32 17.15 8.39 0.13
C THR A 32 17.55 7.61 -1.11
N SER A 33 18.13 6.42 -0.90
CA SER A 33 18.29 5.44 -1.95
C SER A 33 16.96 5.34 -2.67
N ASP A 34 16.98 5.36 -4.00
CA ASP A 34 15.75 5.25 -4.79
C ASP A 34 14.92 4.07 -4.25
N PRO A 35 13.69 4.26 -3.76
CA PRO A 35 12.90 3.16 -3.21
C PRO A 35 12.65 2.07 -4.26
N ARG A 36 12.76 2.38 -5.55
CA ARG A 36 12.69 1.41 -6.65
C ARG A 36 13.93 0.51 -6.75
N SER A 37 15.03 0.90 -6.11
CA SER A 37 16.28 0.12 -6.05
C SER A 37 16.32 -0.86 -4.87
N ALA A 38 15.31 -0.83 -4.00
CA ALA A 38 15.20 -1.81 -2.93
C ALA A 38 15.07 -3.23 -3.51
N ALA A 39 15.77 -4.19 -2.91
CA ALA A 39 15.68 -5.58 -3.32
C ALA A 39 14.24 -6.08 -3.11
N ILE A 40 13.63 -6.64 -4.16
CA ILE A 40 12.32 -7.28 -4.07
C ILE A 40 12.49 -8.59 -3.30
N SER A 41 11.80 -8.71 -2.16
CA SER A 41 11.84 -9.91 -1.34
C SER A 41 10.62 -10.82 -1.57
N ALA A 42 10.84 -12.13 -1.43
CA ALA A 42 9.77 -13.11 -1.30
C ALA A 42 9.28 -13.24 0.14
N ASP A 43 10.00 -12.68 1.11
CA ASP A 43 9.64 -12.72 2.53
C ASP A 43 8.30 -12.03 2.76
N PHE A 44 7.54 -12.57 3.71
CA PHE A 44 6.28 -11.99 4.16
C PHE A 44 6.40 -11.68 5.67
N PRO A 45 7.11 -10.61 6.05
CA PRO A 45 7.44 -10.31 7.44
C PRO A 45 6.30 -9.58 8.16
N TYR A 46 5.05 -10.02 7.95
CA TYR A 46 3.85 -9.42 8.51
C TYR A 46 3.11 -10.42 9.38
N GLN A 47 2.52 -9.97 10.49
CA GLN A 47 1.71 -10.82 11.34
C GLN A 47 0.33 -11.08 10.72
N SER A 48 0.05 -12.36 10.49
CA SER A 48 -1.29 -12.82 10.12
C SER A 48 -2.30 -12.62 11.24
N LYS A 49 -3.42 -11.99 10.91
CA LYS A 49 -4.61 -11.89 11.74
C LYS A 49 -5.80 -12.48 11.02
N PHE A 50 -6.81 -12.84 11.79
CA PHE A 50 -8.06 -13.41 11.28
C PHE A 50 -9.26 -12.75 11.93
N ILE A 51 -10.33 -12.57 11.16
CA ILE A 51 -11.61 -12.06 11.64
C ILE A 51 -12.75 -12.86 11.02
N THR A 52 -13.80 -13.13 11.81
CA THR A 52 -14.98 -13.85 11.32
C THR A 52 -15.97 -12.89 10.68
N VAL A 53 -16.09 -12.96 9.35
CA VAL A 53 -17.06 -12.21 8.56
C VAL A 53 -18.07 -13.18 7.95
N ASN A 54 -19.35 -12.93 8.18
CA ASN A 54 -20.44 -13.77 7.68
C ASN A 54 -20.32 -15.27 8.02
N GLY A 55 -19.63 -15.60 9.13
CA GLY A 55 -19.42 -16.98 9.57
C GLY A 55 -18.13 -17.62 9.06
N HIS A 56 -17.36 -16.93 8.21
CA HIS A 56 -16.12 -17.44 7.63
C HIS A 56 -14.91 -16.62 8.08
N SER A 57 -13.74 -17.25 8.10
CA SER A 57 -12.49 -16.62 8.49
C SER A 57 -11.88 -15.82 7.34
N LEU A 58 -11.70 -14.51 7.51
CA LEU A 58 -10.89 -13.67 6.63
C LEU A 58 -9.50 -13.45 7.22
N HIS A 59 -8.47 -13.73 6.43
CA HIS A 59 -7.10 -13.37 6.75
C HIS A 59 -6.84 -11.90 6.39
N TYR A 60 -6.11 -11.21 7.25
CA TYR A 60 -5.64 -9.86 6.98
C TYR A 60 -4.36 -9.53 7.76
N ILE A 61 -3.65 -8.52 7.26
CA ILE A 61 -2.57 -7.83 7.96
C ILE A 61 -3.15 -6.54 8.54
N ASP A 62 -2.72 -6.20 9.76
CA ASP A 62 -3.03 -4.92 10.40
C ASP A 62 -1.84 -4.51 11.27
N GLU A 63 -1.00 -3.66 10.73
CA GLU A 63 0.28 -3.21 11.29
C GLU A 63 0.45 -1.69 11.13
N GLY A 64 1.56 -1.17 11.66
CA GLY A 64 1.96 0.22 11.50
C GLY A 64 1.43 1.13 12.60
N ASN A 65 1.40 2.42 12.33
CA ASN A 65 1.04 3.44 13.30
C ASN A 65 -0.49 3.65 13.35
N SER A 66 -1.14 3.25 14.44
CA SER A 66 -2.58 3.42 14.65
C SER A 66 -3.04 4.87 14.73
N ASP A 67 -2.14 5.81 15.02
CA ASP A 67 -2.45 7.24 15.11
C ASP A 67 -2.38 7.96 13.75
N GLY A 68 -1.89 7.26 12.71
CA GLY A 68 -1.80 7.75 11.34
C GLY A 68 -3.04 7.48 10.50
N ASP A 69 -2.97 7.78 9.20
CA ASP A 69 -4.04 7.43 8.27
C ASP A 69 -4.16 5.90 8.13
N SER A 70 -5.39 5.41 7.92
CA SER A 70 -5.66 3.98 7.70
C SER A 70 -5.68 3.65 6.21
N PHE A 71 -4.67 2.92 5.74
CA PHE A 71 -4.58 2.42 4.36
C PHE A 71 -5.16 1.02 4.26
N VAL A 72 -6.16 0.83 3.41
CA VAL A 72 -6.79 -0.47 3.16
C VAL A 72 -6.43 -0.96 1.76
N PHE A 73 -5.67 -2.05 1.68
CA PHE A 73 -5.17 -2.63 0.45
C PHE A 73 -6.09 -3.76 -0.02
N LEU A 74 -6.65 -3.61 -1.22
CA LEU A 74 -7.52 -4.60 -1.87
C LEU A 74 -6.84 -5.17 -3.12
N HIS A 75 -6.52 -6.46 -3.06
CA HIS A 75 -5.90 -7.18 -4.18
C HIS A 75 -6.94 -7.63 -5.23
N GLY A 76 -6.45 -8.07 -6.39
CA GLY A 76 -7.25 -8.64 -7.47
C GLY A 76 -6.98 -10.13 -7.72
N ASN A 77 -7.39 -10.64 -8.87
CA ASN A 77 -7.26 -12.05 -9.26
C ASN A 77 -5.90 -12.32 -9.93
N PRO A 78 -5.20 -13.45 -9.68
CA PRO A 78 -5.37 -14.48 -8.65
C PRO A 78 -4.44 -14.25 -7.45
N THR A 79 -4.38 -13.02 -6.94
CA THR A 79 -3.40 -12.61 -5.92
C THR A 79 -3.97 -12.69 -4.50
N SER A 80 -3.23 -12.18 -3.52
CA SER A 80 -3.64 -12.02 -2.12
C SER A 80 -2.96 -10.77 -1.52
N SER A 81 -3.10 -10.53 -0.22
CA SER A 81 -2.33 -9.53 0.55
C SER A 81 -0.81 -9.65 0.32
N TYR A 82 -0.32 -10.83 -0.08
CA TYR A 82 1.07 -11.07 -0.49
C TYR A 82 1.55 -10.15 -1.63
N LEU A 83 0.64 -9.69 -2.50
CA LEU A 83 0.93 -8.71 -3.55
C LEU A 83 1.60 -7.45 -2.99
N TRP A 84 1.17 -7.02 -1.80
CA TRP A 84 1.56 -5.74 -1.20
C TRP A 84 2.80 -5.81 -0.31
N ARG A 85 3.42 -7.00 -0.17
CA ARG A 85 4.48 -7.24 0.83
C ARG A 85 5.71 -6.33 0.70
N ASN A 86 6.03 -5.90 -0.53
CA ASN A 86 7.14 -5.01 -0.85
C ASN A 86 6.69 -3.54 -1.01
N ILE A 87 5.44 -3.22 -0.70
CA ILE A 87 4.86 -1.86 -0.80
C ILE A 87 4.53 -1.33 0.59
N MET A 88 3.88 -2.15 1.41
CA MET A 88 3.37 -1.77 2.73
C MET A 88 4.45 -1.17 3.67
N HIS A 89 5.70 -1.62 3.57
CA HIS A 89 6.78 -1.14 4.44
C HIS A 89 7.13 0.34 4.22
N TYR A 90 6.86 0.91 3.04
CA TYR A 90 7.09 2.33 2.77
C TYR A 90 6.12 3.25 3.49
N LEU A 91 5.00 2.72 3.98
CA LEU A 91 3.91 3.50 4.57
C LEU A 91 3.72 3.21 6.07
N LYS A 92 4.09 2.01 6.52
CA LYS A 92 3.76 1.52 7.88
C LYS A 92 4.40 2.28 9.04
N ALA A 93 5.46 3.04 8.80
CA ALA A 93 6.10 3.83 9.86
C ALA A 93 5.20 4.95 10.37
N ASP A 94 4.46 5.59 9.44
CA ASP A 94 3.64 6.77 9.75
C ASP A 94 2.14 6.48 9.72
N ASN A 95 1.74 5.32 9.19
CA ASN A 95 0.34 5.00 8.91
C ASN A 95 -0.04 3.59 9.35
N ARG A 96 -1.33 3.36 9.56
CA ARG A 96 -1.89 2.02 9.79
C ARG A 96 -2.11 1.35 8.44
N ILE A 97 -1.59 0.15 8.26
CA ILE A 97 -1.70 -0.63 7.03
C ILE A 97 -2.59 -1.85 7.27
N ILE A 98 -3.68 -1.94 6.51
CA ILE A 98 -4.62 -3.07 6.54
C ILE A 98 -4.63 -3.72 5.16
N ALA A 99 -4.22 -4.97 5.04
CA ALA A 99 -4.27 -5.71 3.77
C ALA A 99 -5.05 -7.01 3.96
N VAL A 100 -6.20 -7.13 3.30
CA VAL A 100 -7.11 -8.28 3.45
C VAL A 100 -6.96 -9.24 2.28
N ASP A 101 -7.02 -10.55 2.57
CA ASP A 101 -7.23 -11.57 1.54
C ASP A 101 -8.73 -11.67 1.29
N ASN A 102 -9.18 -11.44 0.05
CA ASN A 102 -10.57 -11.63 -0.35
C ASN A 102 -11.04 -13.06 0.01
N ILE A 103 -12.31 -13.23 0.38
CA ILE A 103 -12.86 -14.58 0.62
C ILE A 103 -12.59 -15.49 -0.58
N GLY A 104 -12.13 -16.72 -0.36
CA GLY A 104 -11.70 -17.61 -1.44
C GLY A 104 -10.25 -17.45 -1.90
N PHE A 105 -9.50 -16.48 -1.37
CA PHE A 105 -8.11 -16.20 -1.77
C PHE A 105 -7.15 -16.22 -0.58
N GLY A 106 -5.85 -16.41 -0.89
CA GLY A 106 -4.78 -16.37 0.10
C GLY A 106 -5.03 -17.33 1.26
N GLN A 107 -4.95 -16.81 2.49
CA GLN A 107 -5.22 -17.55 3.73
C GLN A 107 -6.64 -17.34 4.25
N SER A 108 -7.50 -16.58 3.56
CA SER A 108 -8.92 -16.54 3.86
C SER A 108 -9.56 -17.90 3.56
N GLU A 109 -10.64 -18.18 4.27
CA GLU A 109 -11.42 -19.40 4.08
C GLU A 109 -11.90 -19.50 2.62
N GLN A 110 -12.07 -20.73 2.13
CA GLN A 110 -12.50 -21.01 0.76
C GLN A 110 -13.76 -21.90 0.77
N PRO A 111 -14.92 -21.38 1.21
CA PRO A 111 -16.12 -22.18 1.34
C PRO A 111 -16.65 -22.59 -0.04
N SER A 112 -16.98 -23.87 -0.19
CA SER A 112 -17.42 -24.44 -1.47
C SER A 112 -18.83 -24.02 -1.90
N GLU A 113 -19.63 -23.54 -0.95
CA GLU A 113 -21.02 -23.15 -1.12
C GLU A 113 -21.20 -21.71 -1.62
N LEU A 114 -20.13 -20.91 -1.63
CA LEU A 114 -20.16 -19.54 -2.16
C LEU A 114 -20.10 -19.53 -3.68
N ASP A 115 -20.85 -18.61 -4.29
CA ASP A 115 -20.90 -18.42 -5.74
C ASP A 115 -19.75 -17.54 -6.30
N TYR A 116 -18.99 -16.91 -5.40
CA TYR A 116 -17.91 -15.96 -5.66
C TYR A 116 -18.30 -14.88 -6.69
N THR A 117 -19.53 -14.40 -6.61
CA THR A 117 -19.96 -13.24 -7.40
C THR A 117 -19.35 -11.95 -6.86
N PHE A 118 -19.39 -10.90 -7.66
CA PHE A 118 -19.00 -9.56 -7.22
C PHE A 118 -19.72 -9.15 -5.93
N GLN A 119 -21.04 -9.39 -5.85
CA GLN A 119 -21.84 -9.02 -4.68
C GLN A 119 -21.36 -9.79 -3.44
N THR A 120 -21.12 -11.09 -3.58
CA THR A 120 -20.55 -11.91 -2.50
C THR A 120 -19.23 -11.33 -2.01
N HIS A 121 -18.29 -11.01 -2.89
CA HIS A 121 -17.03 -10.38 -2.46
C HIS A 121 -17.23 -9.00 -1.82
N TYR A 122 -18.13 -8.18 -2.36
CA TYR A 122 -18.43 -6.85 -1.82
C TYR A 122 -18.97 -6.92 -0.39
N ASP A 123 -19.94 -7.80 -0.12
CA ASP A 123 -20.55 -7.94 1.21
C ASP A 123 -19.52 -8.31 2.28
N TYR A 124 -18.51 -9.12 1.92
CA TYR A 124 -17.41 -9.46 2.83
C TYR A 124 -16.49 -8.27 3.09
N ILE A 125 -16.12 -7.52 2.05
CA ILE A 125 -15.24 -6.35 2.21
C ILE A 125 -15.92 -5.24 2.99
N GLU A 126 -17.18 -4.93 2.69
CA GLU A 126 -17.95 -3.93 3.42
C GLU A 126 -18.05 -4.28 4.91
N LYS A 127 -18.39 -5.54 5.21
CA LYS A 127 -18.51 -6.01 6.59
C LYS A 127 -17.17 -6.12 7.30
N PHE A 128 -16.12 -6.51 6.61
CA PHE A 128 -14.74 -6.49 7.13
C PHE A 128 -14.34 -5.08 7.58
N ILE A 129 -14.53 -4.08 6.72
CA ILE A 129 -14.21 -2.68 7.03
C ILE A 129 -15.04 -2.18 8.21
N SER A 130 -16.34 -2.48 8.23
CA SER A 130 -17.25 -2.10 9.30
C SER A 130 -16.90 -2.77 10.65
N GLN A 131 -16.61 -4.06 10.66
CA GLN A 131 -16.29 -4.80 11.89
C GLN A 131 -14.96 -4.38 12.52
N LEU A 132 -13.99 -3.97 11.70
CA LEU A 132 -12.74 -3.39 12.19
C LEU A 132 -12.89 -1.93 12.67
N GLY A 133 -14.07 -1.33 12.49
CA GLY A 133 -14.35 0.06 12.87
C GLY A 133 -13.46 1.05 12.13
N LEU A 134 -13.14 0.78 10.86
CA LEU A 134 -12.24 1.63 10.10
C LEU A 134 -12.98 2.87 9.61
N GLU A 135 -12.44 4.03 9.96
CA GLU A 135 -13.00 5.33 9.61
C GLU A 135 -12.02 6.15 8.77
N ASN A 136 -12.54 6.96 7.83
CA ASN A 136 -11.77 7.91 7.01
C ASN A 136 -10.57 7.26 6.28
N ILE A 137 -10.81 6.12 5.65
CA ILE A 137 -9.79 5.24 5.07
C ILE A 137 -9.23 5.75 3.74
N ILE A 138 -7.99 5.36 3.43
CA ILE A 138 -7.38 5.49 2.11
C ILE A 138 -7.39 4.12 1.46
N LEU A 139 -8.09 3.97 0.34
CA LEU A 139 -8.14 2.72 -0.41
C LEU A 139 -6.94 2.62 -1.36
N VAL A 140 -6.24 1.49 -1.36
CA VAL A 140 -5.21 1.14 -2.33
C VAL A 140 -5.66 -0.11 -3.06
N VAL A 141 -5.93 0.01 -4.37
CA VAL A 141 -6.71 -1.01 -5.08
C VAL A 141 -6.08 -1.41 -6.41
N HIS A 142 -6.21 -2.70 -6.74
CA HIS A 142 -5.65 -3.30 -7.96
C HIS A 142 -6.58 -4.34 -8.59
N ASP A 143 -6.70 -4.33 -9.93
CA ASP A 143 -7.49 -5.30 -10.70
C ASP A 143 -8.93 -5.44 -10.14
N TRP A 144 -9.43 -6.63 -9.80
CA TRP A 144 -10.76 -6.82 -9.21
C TRP A 144 -10.93 -6.09 -7.87
N GLY A 145 -9.85 -5.88 -7.13
CA GLY A 145 -9.84 -5.04 -5.93
C GLY A 145 -10.24 -3.61 -6.22
N SER A 146 -10.01 -3.09 -7.43
CA SER A 146 -10.47 -1.76 -7.83
C SER A 146 -11.97 -1.69 -8.00
N VAL A 147 -12.60 -2.75 -8.53
CA VAL A 147 -14.06 -2.79 -8.67
C VAL A 147 -14.73 -2.80 -7.29
N LEU A 148 -14.20 -3.60 -6.36
CA LEU A 148 -14.68 -3.66 -4.97
C LEU A 148 -14.49 -2.32 -4.25
N GLY A 149 -13.27 -1.77 -4.29
CA GLY A 149 -12.94 -0.54 -3.59
C GLY A 149 -13.65 0.70 -4.16
N LEU A 150 -13.80 0.81 -5.47
CA LEU A 150 -14.54 1.91 -6.09
C LEU A 150 -16.04 1.83 -5.78
N ASN A 151 -16.61 0.62 -5.77
CA ASN A 151 -18.01 0.43 -5.34
C ASN A 151 -18.19 0.81 -3.87
N TYR A 152 -17.26 0.40 -2.99
CA TYR A 152 -17.27 0.80 -1.58
C TYR A 152 -17.18 2.32 -1.43
N ALA A 153 -16.25 2.97 -2.13
CA ALA A 153 -16.08 4.43 -2.08
C ALA A 153 -17.31 5.18 -2.57
N MET A 154 -17.97 4.68 -3.62
CA MET A 154 -19.21 5.27 -4.15
C MET A 154 -20.35 5.20 -3.14
N LEU A 155 -20.50 4.07 -2.44
CA LEU A 155 -21.56 3.84 -1.46
C LEU A 155 -21.26 4.44 -0.08
N ASN A 156 -19.98 4.63 0.25
CA ASN A 156 -19.49 5.07 1.56
C ASN A 156 -18.62 6.33 1.46
N GLN A 157 -19.06 7.33 0.71
CA GLN A 157 -18.27 8.55 0.43
C GLN A 157 -17.78 9.28 1.68
N HIS A 158 -18.56 9.24 2.76
CA HIS A 158 -18.21 9.82 4.05
C HIS A 158 -17.03 9.13 4.73
N ASN A 159 -16.73 7.88 4.35
CA ASN A 159 -15.72 7.06 4.98
C ASN A 159 -14.41 6.96 4.19
N VAL A 160 -14.34 7.52 2.97
CA VAL A 160 -13.18 7.38 2.10
C VAL A 160 -12.50 8.73 1.91
N LYS A 161 -11.27 8.84 2.42
CA LYS A 161 -10.41 10.02 2.31
C LYS A 161 -9.79 10.15 0.92
N ALA A 162 -9.31 9.03 0.36
CA ALA A 162 -8.65 8.98 -0.93
C ALA A 162 -8.67 7.57 -1.53
N VAL A 163 -8.43 7.48 -2.84
CA VAL A 163 -8.30 6.21 -3.57
C VAL A 163 -7.03 6.25 -4.42
N VAL A 164 -6.19 5.23 -4.28
CA VAL A 164 -4.99 4.97 -5.08
C VAL A 164 -5.28 3.78 -6.00
N LEU A 165 -5.10 3.97 -7.31
CA LEU A 165 -5.44 3.00 -8.36
C LEU A 165 -4.17 2.47 -9.03
N MET A 166 -4.10 1.16 -9.24
CA MET A 166 -3.05 0.50 -10.03
C MET A 166 -3.67 -0.61 -10.87
N GLU A 167 -3.46 -0.62 -12.20
CA GLU A 167 -4.09 -1.59 -13.12
C GLU A 167 -5.59 -1.80 -12.81
N ALA A 168 -6.31 -0.68 -12.69
CA ALA A 168 -7.70 -0.69 -12.24
C ALA A 168 -8.68 -0.96 -13.38
N LEU A 169 -9.70 -1.78 -13.10
CA LEU A 169 -10.84 -1.99 -13.99
C LEU A 169 -11.84 -0.84 -13.81
N ILE A 170 -11.80 0.13 -14.73
CA ILE A 170 -12.65 1.33 -14.69
C ILE A 170 -13.67 1.28 -15.85
N PRO A 171 -14.99 1.27 -15.61
CA PRO A 171 -15.98 1.37 -16.67
C PRO A 171 -15.84 2.68 -17.47
N PRO A 172 -16.07 2.68 -18.81
CA PRO A 172 -16.50 1.55 -19.63
C PRO A 172 -15.32 0.73 -20.21
N ALA A 173 -14.08 0.97 -19.77
CA ALA A 173 -12.87 0.44 -20.41
C ALA A 173 -12.71 -1.09 -20.29
N PHE A 174 -13.55 -1.77 -19.50
CA PHE A 174 -13.62 -3.22 -19.50
C PHE A 174 -14.55 -3.70 -20.64
N PRO A 175 -14.06 -4.47 -21.63
CA PRO A 175 -14.91 -4.97 -22.69
C PRO A 175 -15.88 -6.01 -22.11
N MET A 176 -17.06 -5.56 -21.70
CA MET A 176 -18.23 -6.41 -21.44
C MET A 176 -18.57 -7.30 -22.66
N ALA A 177 -18.01 -6.98 -23.83
CA ALA A 177 -18.11 -7.74 -25.08
C ALA A 177 -17.46 -9.15 -25.02
N GLN A 178 -16.59 -9.45 -24.05
CA GLN A 178 -15.99 -10.79 -23.89
C GLN A 178 -16.70 -11.70 -22.88
N LYS A 179 -17.98 -11.44 -22.58
CA LYS A 179 -18.78 -12.22 -21.62
C LYS A 179 -18.68 -13.74 -21.83
N GLY A 180 -18.50 -14.20 -23.07
CA GLY A 180 -18.33 -15.61 -23.42
C GLY A 180 -16.93 -16.19 -23.18
N PHE A 181 -15.87 -15.39 -23.29
CA PHE A 181 -14.50 -15.88 -23.12
C PHE A 181 -14.21 -16.19 -21.66
N MET A 182 -14.55 -15.26 -20.75
CA MET A 182 -14.34 -15.47 -19.31
C MET A 182 -15.24 -16.59 -18.74
N ALA A 183 -16.40 -16.83 -19.35
CA ALA A 183 -17.27 -17.94 -18.97
C ALA A 183 -16.64 -19.32 -19.23
N ASN A 184 -15.74 -19.43 -20.22
CA ASN A 184 -15.07 -20.70 -20.52
C ASN A 184 -14.18 -21.19 -19.38
N PHE A 185 -13.59 -20.28 -18.58
CA PHE A 185 -12.79 -20.66 -17.42
C PHE A 185 -13.61 -21.35 -16.32
N ARG A 186 -14.94 -21.15 -16.29
CA ARG A 186 -15.84 -21.77 -15.29
C ARG A 186 -16.36 -23.15 -15.72
N SER A 187 -16.09 -23.57 -16.96
CA SER A 187 -16.51 -24.87 -17.48
C SER A 187 -15.50 -25.95 -17.08
N PRO A 188 -15.94 -27.13 -16.60
CA PRO A 188 -15.01 -28.21 -16.23
C PRO A 188 -14.08 -28.63 -17.37
N GLU A 189 -14.57 -28.70 -18.61
CA GLU A 189 -13.77 -29.14 -19.75
C GLU A 189 -12.95 -28.00 -20.37
N SER A 190 -13.60 -26.91 -20.78
CA SER A 190 -12.89 -25.80 -21.43
C SER A 190 -12.03 -25.01 -20.45
N GLY A 191 -12.42 -24.90 -19.17
CA GLY A 191 -11.61 -24.26 -18.15
C GLY A 191 -10.35 -25.06 -17.85
N LYS A 192 -10.46 -26.39 -17.67
CA LYS A 192 -9.29 -27.25 -17.49
C LYS A 192 -8.35 -27.15 -18.68
N LYS A 193 -8.88 -27.23 -19.90
CA LYS A 193 -8.08 -27.12 -21.11
C LYS A 193 -7.32 -25.78 -21.16
N LEU A 194 -8.03 -24.67 -21.03
CA LEU A 194 -7.43 -23.33 -21.13
C LEU A 194 -6.41 -23.06 -20.00
N LEU A 195 -6.69 -23.50 -18.77
CA LEU A 195 -5.87 -23.17 -17.60
C LEU A 195 -4.72 -24.15 -17.36
N ILE A 196 -4.94 -25.45 -17.58
CA ILE A 196 -4.00 -26.52 -17.21
C ILE A 196 -3.27 -27.07 -18.42
N GLU A 197 -3.96 -27.29 -19.53
CA GLU A 197 -3.38 -27.94 -20.70
C GLU A 197 -2.69 -26.93 -21.62
N ASP A 198 -3.35 -25.81 -21.88
CA ASP A 198 -2.92 -24.79 -22.83
C ASP A 198 -2.14 -23.65 -22.15
N ASN A 199 -1.97 -23.68 -20.82
CA ASN A 199 -1.22 -22.69 -20.03
C ASN A 199 -1.46 -21.23 -20.46
N LEU A 200 -2.71 -20.87 -20.74
CA LEU A 200 -3.04 -19.65 -21.48
C LEU A 200 -2.38 -18.38 -20.90
N PHE A 201 -2.21 -18.30 -19.58
CA PHE A 201 -1.64 -17.13 -18.91
C PHE A 201 -0.11 -17.11 -18.81
N ILE A 202 0.57 -18.19 -19.20
CA ILE A 202 2.03 -18.33 -19.18
C ILE A 202 2.59 -18.31 -20.60
N GLU A 203 1.89 -18.91 -21.56
CA GLU A 203 2.38 -19.15 -22.92
C GLU A 203 1.71 -18.26 -23.99
N SER A 204 0.93 -17.23 -23.59
CA SER A 204 0.25 -16.31 -24.53
C SER A 204 1.15 -15.27 -25.19
#